data_AF-A0A9N9J2J3-F1
#
_entry.id   AF-A0A9N9J2J3-F1
#
_cell.length_a   1.000
_cell.length_b   1.000
_cell.length_c   1.000
_cell.angle_alpha   90.00
_cell.angle_beta   90.00
_cell.angle_gamma   90.00
#
_symmetry.space_group_name_H-M   'P 1'
#
loop_
_entity.id
_entity.type
_entity.pdbx_description
1 polymer ?
#
loop_
_entity_poly.entity_id
_entity_poly.type
_entity_poly.pdbx_seq_one_letter_code
_entity_poly.pdbx_strand_id
1 'polypeptide(L)'
;NLIMAEALEMAFNDVQSVVTLGTNSDILKSSLNVAGKLADAVQPFIPLISTVFVVVSEVMKIYENAKHNKKICASLLVRVNTAKINVEILQFQPRICDHKAFYRFVEVLKKIKNFMNDVSNLSGWKKYATTNSVQETFTKLISEFDQSMNDLHFTITISNEQQRKLDQENLNADFEEMKHVKFTVEAEAENL
;
A
#
# COMPACT_ATOMS: atom_id res chain seq x y z
N ASN A 1 17.75 -21.79 -9.98
CA ASN A 1 17.06 -22.01 -11.26
C ASN A 1 18.02 -21.55 -12.35
N LEU A 2 18.55 -22.47 -13.16
CA LEU A 2 19.70 -22.25 -14.07
C LEU A 2 19.46 -21.08 -15.05
N ILE A 3 18.21 -20.95 -15.49
CA ILE A 3 17.72 -19.90 -16.40
C ILE A 3 17.92 -18.48 -15.82
N MET A 4 17.86 -18.32 -14.50
CA MET A 4 18.02 -17.01 -13.87
C MET A 4 19.49 -16.58 -13.75
N ALA A 5 20.41 -17.54 -13.70
CA ALA A 5 21.85 -17.27 -13.73
C ALA A 5 22.30 -16.90 -15.14
N GLU A 6 21.82 -17.61 -16.16
CA GLU A 6 22.10 -17.30 -17.58
C GLU A 6 21.51 -15.94 -18.00
N ALA A 7 20.31 -15.59 -17.52
CA ALA A 7 19.72 -14.26 -17.76
C ALA A 7 20.51 -13.13 -17.08
N LEU A 8 21.11 -13.39 -15.92
CA LEU A 8 21.94 -12.44 -15.20
C LEU A 8 23.30 -12.27 -15.89
N GLU A 9 23.90 -13.35 -16.38
CA GLU A 9 25.18 -13.35 -17.09
C GLU A 9 25.06 -12.69 -18.47
N MET A 10 23.95 -12.92 -19.18
CA MET A 10 23.61 -12.24 -20.44
C MET A 10 23.38 -10.73 -20.22
N ALA A 11 22.67 -10.33 -19.15
CA ALA A 11 22.51 -8.93 -18.78
C ALA A 11 23.86 -8.27 -18.40
N PHE A 12 24.77 -9.01 -17.79
CA PHE A 12 26.12 -8.53 -17.44
C PHE A 12 26.99 -8.30 -18.69
N ASN A 13 26.88 -9.19 -19.68
CA ASN A 13 27.61 -9.08 -20.95
C ASN A 13 27.07 -7.96 -21.85
N ASP A 14 25.76 -7.69 -21.82
CA ASP A 14 25.17 -6.52 -22.50
C ASP A 14 25.64 -5.20 -21.86
N VAL A 15 25.81 -5.17 -20.54
CA VAL A 15 26.41 -4.02 -19.83
C VAL A 15 27.87 -3.83 -20.24
N GLN A 16 28.66 -4.92 -20.37
CA GLN A 16 30.04 -4.82 -20.86
C GLN A 16 30.14 -4.40 -22.33
N SER A 17 29.21 -4.81 -23.20
CA SER A 17 29.24 -4.40 -24.61
C SER A 17 28.89 -2.92 -24.79
N VAL A 18 28.00 -2.36 -23.95
CA VAL A 18 27.71 -0.92 -23.87
C VAL A 18 28.93 -0.10 -23.41
N VAL A 19 29.80 -0.68 -22.57
CA VAL A 19 31.07 -0.06 -22.17
C VAL A 19 32.07 0.04 -23.33
N THR A 20 31.90 -0.78 -24.39
CA THR A 20 32.88 -0.88 -25.49
C THR A 20 32.52 -0.04 -26.72
N LEU A 21 31.31 0.52 -26.80
CA LEU A 21 30.94 1.51 -27.81
C LEU A 21 31.27 2.92 -27.29
N GLY A 22 32.46 3.41 -27.64
CA GLY A 22 33.05 4.71 -27.28
C GLY A 22 32.09 5.77 -26.73
N THR A 23 31.94 5.79 -25.40
CA THR A 23 31.30 6.90 -24.70
C THR A 23 32.38 7.83 -24.19
N ASN A 24 32.22 9.13 -24.47
CA ASN A 24 33.11 10.17 -23.93
C ASN A 24 33.21 9.99 -22.40
N SER A 25 34.42 9.89 -21.85
CA SER A 25 34.67 9.69 -20.42
C SER A 25 33.89 10.68 -19.53
N ASP A 26 33.60 11.87 -20.04
CA ASP A 26 32.82 12.91 -19.37
C ASP A 26 31.32 12.55 -19.25
N ILE A 27 30.75 11.88 -20.26
CA ILE A 27 29.39 11.36 -20.22
C ILE A 27 29.31 10.25 -19.16
N LEU A 28 30.26 9.31 -19.16
CA LEU A 28 30.32 8.24 -18.17
C LEU A 28 30.46 8.78 -16.74
N LYS A 29 31.37 9.76 -16.53
CA LYS A 29 31.54 10.42 -15.23
C LYS A 29 30.27 11.17 -14.80
N SER A 30 29.61 11.85 -15.73
CA SER A 30 28.34 12.55 -15.45
C SER A 30 27.25 11.54 -15.04
N SER A 31 27.07 10.46 -15.79
CA SER A 31 26.09 9.40 -15.50
C SER A 31 26.36 8.70 -14.16
N LEU A 32 27.61 8.38 -13.84
CA LEU A 32 27.99 7.80 -12.54
C LEU A 32 27.74 8.77 -11.39
N ASN A 33 28.00 10.06 -11.58
CA ASN A 33 27.78 11.08 -10.56
C ASN A 33 26.27 11.32 -10.34
N VAL A 34 25.45 11.25 -11.39
CA VAL A 34 23.98 11.27 -11.28
C VAL A 34 23.47 10.03 -10.54
N ALA A 35 23.97 8.83 -10.89
CA ALA A 35 23.60 7.59 -10.20
C ALA A 35 24.01 7.60 -8.72
N GLY A 36 25.20 8.09 -8.39
CA GLY A 36 25.67 8.25 -7.01
C GLY A 36 24.81 9.22 -6.19
N LYS A 37 24.51 10.40 -6.74
CA LYS A 37 23.59 11.37 -6.11
C LYS A 37 22.19 10.82 -5.91
N LEU A 38 21.73 9.96 -6.83
CA LEU A 38 20.44 9.32 -6.74
C LEU A 38 20.41 8.24 -5.65
N ALA A 39 21.47 7.45 -5.53
CA ALA A 39 21.63 6.48 -4.44
C ALA A 39 21.64 7.18 -3.07
N ASP A 40 22.39 8.28 -2.94
CA ASP A 40 22.44 9.10 -1.72
C ASP A 40 21.08 9.71 -1.37
N ALA A 41 20.29 10.11 -2.37
CA ALA A 41 18.96 10.68 -2.17
C ALA A 41 17.92 9.66 -1.67
N VAL A 42 18.11 8.37 -1.96
CA VAL A 42 17.18 7.29 -1.56
C VAL A 42 17.55 6.69 -0.21
N GLN A 43 18.83 6.72 0.16
CA GLN A 43 19.36 6.16 1.41
C GLN A 43 18.49 6.48 2.64
N PRO A 44 18.00 7.72 2.86
CA PRO A 44 17.19 8.05 4.03
C PRO A 44 15.79 7.40 4.04
N PHE A 45 15.30 6.98 2.87
CA PHE A 45 13.95 6.41 2.71
C PHE A 45 13.93 4.90 2.82
N ILE A 46 15.09 4.21 2.80
CA ILE A 46 15.18 2.74 2.89
C ILE A 46 14.38 2.19 4.09
N PRO A 47 14.47 2.74 5.32
CA PRO A 47 13.67 2.25 6.45
C PRO A 47 12.16 2.43 6.26
N LEU A 48 11.75 3.54 5.63
CA LEU A 48 10.34 3.82 5.35
C LEU A 48 9.80 2.86 4.26
N ILE A 49 10.57 2.63 3.21
CA ILE A 49 10.26 1.65 2.15
C ILE A 49 10.12 0.24 2.74
N SER A 50 11.06 -0.19 3.58
CA SER A 50 10.97 -1.48 4.27
C SER A 50 9.69 -1.59 5.11
N THR A 51 9.32 -0.52 5.81
CA THR A 51 8.08 -0.46 6.58
C THR A 51 6.83 -0.66 5.70
N VAL A 52 6.81 -0.12 4.48
CA VAL A 52 5.70 -0.33 3.53
C VAL A 52 5.52 -1.82 3.25
N PHE A 53 6.60 -2.54 2.91
CA PHE A 53 6.52 -3.98 2.60
C PHE A 53 6.09 -4.81 3.81
N VAL A 54 6.54 -4.46 5.01
CA VAL A 54 6.08 -5.10 6.25
C VAL A 54 4.57 -4.90 6.42
N VAL A 55 4.07 -3.67 6.30
CA VAL A 55 2.64 -3.36 6.41
C VAL A 55 1.82 -4.12 5.37
N VAL A 56 2.30 -4.20 4.12
CA VAL A 56 1.61 -4.96 3.05
C VAL A 56 1.50 -6.44 3.41
N SER A 57 2.59 -7.05 3.91
CA SER A 57 2.59 -8.45 4.36
C SER A 57 1.60 -8.69 5.51
N GLU A 58 1.55 -7.78 6.48
CA GLU A 58 0.61 -7.85 7.60
C GLU A 58 -0.85 -7.69 7.13
N VAL A 59 -1.12 -6.76 6.23
CA VAL A 59 -2.44 -6.54 5.61
C VAL A 59 -2.92 -7.78 4.85
N MET A 60 -2.06 -8.43 4.06
CA MET A 60 -2.39 -9.69 3.39
C MET A 60 -2.80 -10.78 4.39
N LYS A 61 -2.04 -10.95 5.48
CA LYS A 61 -2.38 -11.92 6.52
C LYS A 61 -3.70 -11.60 7.22
N ILE A 62 -4.00 -10.32 7.47
CA ILE A 62 -5.29 -9.91 8.05
C ILE A 62 -6.42 -10.28 7.09
N TYR A 63 -6.26 -10.00 5.79
CA TYR A 63 -7.25 -10.35 4.77
C TYR A 63 -7.55 -11.85 4.72
N GLU A 64 -6.50 -12.67 4.67
CA GLU A 64 -6.62 -14.14 4.62
C GLU A 64 -7.36 -14.71 5.83
N ASN A 65 -7.21 -14.08 7.00
CA ASN A 65 -7.83 -14.50 8.25
C ASN A 65 -9.16 -13.79 8.57
N ALA A 66 -9.62 -12.88 7.71
CA ALA A 66 -10.82 -12.08 7.96
C ALA A 66 -12.08 -12.96 7.98
N LYS A 67 -12.84 -12.88 9.07
CA LYS A 67 -14.11 -13.60 9.24
C LYS A 67 -15.32 -12.75 8.86
N HIS A 68 -15.20 -11.44 9.07
CA HIS A 68 -16.24 -10.44 8.77
C HIS A 68 -15.67 -9.31 7.94
N ASN A 69 -16.56 -8.46 7.41
CA ASN A 69 -16.20 -7.25 6.68
C ASN A 69 -15.21 -7.52 5.53
N LYS A 70 -15.41 -8.63 4.82
CA LYS A 70 -14.48 -9.11 3.80
C LYS A 70 -14.38 -8.14 2.62
N LYS A 71 -15.44 -7.40 2.30
CA LYS A 71 -15.44 -6.44 1.19
C LYS A 71 -14.68 -5.18 1.57
N ILE A 72 -14.87 -4.66 2.79
CA ILE A 72 -14.05 -3.59 3.37
C ILE A 72 -12.57 -4.01 3.37
N CYS A 73 -12.27 -5.23 3.85
CA CYS A 73 -10.91 -5.76 3.88
C CYS A 73 -10.31 -5.89 2.46
N ALA A 74 -11.09 -6.35 1.47
CA ALA A 74 -10.65 -6.42 0.08
C ALA A 74 -10.32 -5.03 -0.50
N SER A 75 -11.19 -4.04 -0.27
CA SER A 75 -10.97 -2.65 -0.67
C SER A 75 -9.67 -2.06 -0.10
N LEU A 76 -9.40 -2.29 1.20
CA LEU A 76 -8.17 -1.83 1.83
C LEU A 76 -6.93 -2.55 1.30
N LEU A 77 -7.03 -3.86 1.04
CA LEU A 77 -5.94 -4.64 0.44
C LEU A 77 -5.56 -4.11 -0.95
N VAL A 78 -6.54 -3.80 -1.80
CA VAL A 78 -6.28 -3.24 -3.14
C VAL A 78 -5.49 -1.94 -3.02
N ARG A 79 -5.88 -1.03 -2.12
CA ARG A 79 -5.18 0.25 -1.92
C ARG A 79 -3.75 0.06 -1.42
N VAL A 80 -3.54 -0.81 -0.45
CA VAL A 80 -2.21 -1.13 0.08
C VAL A 80 -1.32 -1.75 -1.00
N ASN A 81 -1.87 -2.59 -1.89
CA ASN A 81 -1.13 -3.11 -3.05
C ASN A 81 -0.81 -2.05 -4.10
N THR A 82 -1.72 -1.09 -4.35
CA THR A 82 -1.43 0.06 -5.21
C THR A 82 -0.28 0.91 -4.66
N ALA A 83 -0.24 1.10 -3.33
CA ALA A 83 0.88 1.74 -2.65
C ALA A 83 2.18 0.95 -2.83
N LYS A 84 2.16 -0.38 -2.65
CA LYS A 84 3.32 -1.25 -2.89
C LYS A 84 3.87 -1.07 -4.31
N ILE A 85 3.01 -1.12 -5.33
CA ILE A 85 3.42 -1.00 -6.74
C ILE A 85 4.13 0.34 -6.97
N ASN A 86 3.62 1.44 -6.43
CA ASN A 86 4.24 2.75 -6.58
C ASN A 86 5.59 2.87 -5.86
N VAL A 87 5.75 2.22 -4.71
CA VAL A 87 7.03 2.13 -3.99
C VAL A 87 8.03 1.24 -4.73
N GLU A 88 7.58 0.16 -5.36
CA GLU A 88 8.40 -0.67 -6.25
C GLU A 88 8.90 0.17 -7.43
N ILE A 89 8.01 0.91 -8.10
CA ILE A 89 8.38 1.85 -9.18
C ILE A 89 9.39 2.89 -8.69
N LEU A 90 9.20 3.47 -7.50
CA LEU A 90 10.15 4.43 -6.92
C LEU A 90 11.55 3.81 -6.69
N GLN A 91 11.63 2.53 -6.32
CA GLN A 91 12.93 1.85 -6.18
C GLN A 91 13.63 1.63 -7.53
N PHE A 92 12.87 1.34 -8.60
CA PHE A 92 13.41 1.19 -9.96
C PHE A 92 13.72 2.54 -10.62
N GLN A 93 12.93 3.57 -10.33
CA GLN A 93 13.05 4.92 -10.86
C GLN A 93 13.09 5.92 -9.71
N PRO A 94 14.23 6.01 -9.00
CA PRO A 94 14.28 6.88 -7.86
C PRO A 94 14.16 8.35 -8.23
N ARG A 95 13.59 9.11 -7.29
CA ARG A 95 13.49 10.56 -7.36
C ARG A 95 13.53 11.12 -5.95
N ILE A 96 13.83 12.41 -5.85
CA ILE A 96 13.76 13.12 -4.58
C ILE A 96 12.28 13.16 -4.16
N CYS A 97 12.00 12.62 -2.98
CA CYS A 97 10.70 12.72 -2.34
C CYS A 97 10.78 13.64 -1.13
N ASP A 98 9.68 14.30 -0.78
CA ASP A 98 9.58 14.98 0.51
C ASP A 98 9.54 13.91 1.62
N HIS A 99 10.54 13.94 2.51
CA HIS A 99 10.65 12.97 3.62
C HIS A 99 9.45 12.99 4.56
N LYS A 100 8.88 14.17 4.82
CA LYS A 100 7.69 14.31 5.67
C LYS A 100 6.45 13.76 4.98
N ALA A 101 6.31 13.96 3.67
CA ALA A 101 5.23 13.35 2.89
C ALA A 101 5.35 11.82 2.90
N PHE A 102 6.55 11.28 2.70
CA PHE A 102 6.77 9.83 2.72
C PHE A 102 6.51 9.22 4.11
N TYR A 103 6.92 9.91 5.17
CA TYR A 103 6.59 9.50 6.54
C TYR A 103 5.08 9.47 6.77
N ARG A 104 4.34 10.51 6.36
CA ARG A 104 2.87 10.54 6.50
C ARG A 104 2.20 9.41 5.72
N PHE A 105 2.67 9.13 4.51
CA PHE A 105 2.20 8.00 3.71
C PHE A 105 2.35 6.67 4.46
N VAL A 106 3.53 6.40 5.03
CA VAL A 106 3.76 5.20 5.86
C VAL A 106 2.80 5.15 7.06
N GLU A 107 2.57 6.28 7.74
CA GLU A 107 1.63 6.34 8.86
C GLU A 107 0.19 6.05 8.43
N VAL A 108 -0.25 6.51 7.26
CA VAL A 108 -1.57 6.19 6.72
C VAL A 108 -1.71 4.69 6.45
N LEU A 109 -0.70 4.04 5.87
CA LEU A 109 -0.73 2.58 5.65
C LEU A 109 -0.83 1.81 6.98
N LYS A 110 -0.13 2.25 8.03
CA LYS A 110 -0.24 1.65 9.37
C LYS A 110 -1.65 1.82 9.95
N LYS A 111 -2.28 3.00 9.78
CA LYS A 111 -3.66 3.21 10.22
C LYS A 111 -4.64 2.30 9.47
N ILE A 112 -4.46 2.15 8.16
CA ILE A 112 -5.25 1.21 7.33
C ILE A 112 -5.12 -0.21 7.88
N LYS A 113 -3.90 -0.70 8.11
CA LYS A 113 -3.66 -2.02 8.70
C LYS A 113 -4.39 -2.20 10.02
N ASN A 114 -4.24 -1.25 10.94
CA ASN A 114 -4.84 -1.34 12.27
C ASN A 114 -6.37 -1.35 12.19
N PHE A 115 -6.96 -0.47 11.38
CA PHE A 115 -8.39 -0.46 11.14
C PHE A 115 -8.87 -1.78 10.53
N MET A 116 -8.18 -2.29 9.51
CA MET A 116 -8.50 -3.56 8.87
C MET A 116 -8.46 -4.72 9.88
N ASN A 117 -7.45 -4.77 10.75
CA ASN A 117 -7.37 -5.75 11.83
C ASN A 117 -8.59 -5.65 12.75
N ASP A 118 -8.94 -4.44 13.19
CA ASP A 118 -10.04 -4.23 14.11
C ASP A 118 -11.41 -4.61 13.47
N VAL A 119 -11.62 -4.36 12.17
CA VAL A 119 -12.90 -4.71 11.51
C VAL A 119 -12.95 -6.14 10.98
N SER A 120 -11.83 -6.84 10.81
CA SER A 120 -11.78 -8.20 10.25
C SER A 120 -12.41 -9.27 11.15
N ASN A 121 -12.65 -8.96 12.44
CA ASN A 121 -13.19 -9.88 13.42
C ASN A 121 -14.22 -9.20 14.35
N LEU A 122 -15.20 -9.97 14.83
CA LEU A 122 -16.31 -9.51 15.68
C LEU A 122 -15.85 -8.86 16.99
N SER A 123 -14.76 -9.32 17.60
CA SER A 123 -14.22 -8.75 18.84
C SER A 123 -13.69 -7.33 18.65
N GLY A 124 -13.04 -7.06 17.52
CA GLY A 124 -12.58 -5.72 17.16
C GLY A 124 -13.71 -4.82 16.69
N TRP A 125 -14.73 -5.38 16.03
CA TRP A 125 -15.93 -4.63 15.63
C TRP A 125 -16.66 -3.99 16.81
N LYS A 126 -16.69 -4.64 17.99
CA LYS A 126 -17.29 -4.07 19.20
C LYS A 126 -16.72 -2.70 19.56
N LYS A 127 -15.45 -2.42 19.23
CA LYS A 127 -14.81 -1.10 19.38
C LYS A 127 -15.46 0.00 18.53
N TYR A 128 -16.12 -0.39 17.44
CA TYR A 128 -16.82 0.50 16.50
C TYR A 128 -18.35 0.37 16.55
N ALA A 129 -18.89 -0.42 17.48
CA ALA A 129 -20.32 -0.74 17.55
C ALA A 129 -21.23 0.42 18.01
N THR A 130 -20.65 1.57 18.35
CA THR A 130 -21.36 2.83 18.53
C THR A 130 -21.35 3.63 17.22
N THR A 131 -22.55 4.04 16.75
CA THR A 131 -22.87 5.06 15.70
C THR A 131 -21.82 5.33 14.62
N ASN A 132 -22.11 5.01 13.35
CA ASN A 132 -21.44 5.44 12.10
C ASN A 132 -19.89 5.39 12.01
N SER A 133 -19.20 4.95 13.07
CA SER A 133 -17.76 5.15 13.25
C SER A 133 -16.92 4.36 12.25
N VAL A 134 -17.39 3.20 11.77
CA VAL A 134 -16.74 2.40 10.72
C VAL A 134 -16.76 3.13 9.39
N GLN A 135 -17.93 3.64 8.98
CA GLN A 135 -18.10 4.34 7.71
C GLN A 135 -17.29 5.63 7.69
N GLU A 136 -17.33 6.40 8.77
CA GLU A 136 -16.55 7.63 8.93
C GLU A 136 -15.05 7.34 8.93
N THR A 137 -14.60 6.33 9.68
CA THR A 137 -13.18 5.95 9.74
C THR A 137 -12.69 5.46 8.39
N PHE A 138 -13.43 4.58 7.72
CA PHE A 138 -13.07 4.08 6.40
C PHE A 138 -12.96 5.23 5.39
N THR A 139 -13.99 6.08 5.30
CA THR A 139 -14.01 7.23 4.38
C THR A 139 -12.84 8.17 4.63
N LYS A 140 -12.54 8.46 5.91
CA LYS A 140 -11.40 9.27 6.31
C LYS A 140 -10.07 8.63 5.89
N LEU A 141 -9.89 7.34 6.12
CA LEU A 141 -8.66 6.62 5.75
C LEU A 141 -8.44 6.61 4.24
N ILE A 142 -9.51 6.42 3.45
CA ILE A 142 -9.43 6.51 1.98
C ILE A 142 -8.99 7.91 1.55
N SER A 143 -9.57 8.95 2.13
CA SER A 143 -9.17 10.33 1.83
C SER A 143 -7.72 10.64 2.24
N GLU A 144 -7.28 10.20 3.42
CA GLU A 144 -5.89 10.36 3.87
C GLU A 144 -4.91 9.60 2.95
N PHE A 145 -5.30 8.41 2.48
CA PHE A 145 -4.52 7.61 1.54
C PHE A 145 -4.37 8.32 0.20
N ASP A 146 -5.48 8.74 -0.41
CA ASP A 146 -5.47 9.43 -1.70
C ASP A 146 -4.64 10.71 -1.62
N GLN A 147 -4.76 11.48 -0.54
CA GLN A 147 -3.93 12.67 -0.32
C GLN A 147 -2.45 12.31 -0.22
N SER A 148 -2.09 11.29 0.56
CA SER A 148 -0.68 10.90 0.72
C SER A 148 -0.04 10.39 -0.57
N MET A 149 -0.81 9.69 -1.42
CA MET A 149 -0.39 9.26 -2.74
C MET A 149 -0.16 10.47 -3.67
N ASN A 150 -1.07 11.47 -3.64
CA ASN A 150 -0.93 12.72 -4.38
C ASN A 150 0.29 13.53 -3.94
N ASP A 151 0.52 13.69 -2.64
CA ASP A 151 1.67 14.44 -2.10
C ASP A 151 3.02 13.85 -2.59
N LEU A 152 3.07 12.53 -2.75
CA LEU A 152 4.23 11.82 -3.27
C LEU A 152 4.30 11.77 -4.80
N HIS A 153 3.30 12.30 -5.51
CA HIS A 153 3.16 12.17 -6.96
C HIS A 153 3.17 10.71 -7.42
N PHE A 154 2.59 9.82 -6.60
CA PHE A 154 2.36 8.45 -7.00
C PHE A 154 1.20 8.37 -7.99
N THR A 155 1.29 7.41 -8.89
CA THR A 155 0.36 7.26 -10.00
C THR A 155 -1.01 6.86 -9.46
N ILE A 156 -1.96 7.78 -9.61
CA ILE A 156 -3.39 7.63 -9.30
C ILE A 156 -4.13 7.69 -10.64
N THR A 157 -4.36 6.55 -11.29
CA THR A 157 -5.01 6.49 -12.62
C THR A 157 -6.54 6.48 -12.53
N ILE A 158 -7.21 6.41 -13.69
CA ILE A 158 -8.67 6.17 -13.84
C ILE A 158 -9.16 5.00 -12.96
N SER A 159 -8.30 4.01 -12.71
CA SER A 159 -8.55 2.90 -11.79
C SER A 159 -8.87 3.35 -10.36
N ASN A 160 -8.40 4.52 -9.90
CA ASN A 160 -8.68 4.99 -8.54
C ASN A 160 -10.11 5.54 -8.41
N GLU A 161 -10.65 6.26 -9.39
CA GLU A 161 -12.05 6.71 -9.30
C GLU A 161 -13.01 5.52 -9.31
N GLN A 162 -12.72 4.53 -10.16
CA GLN A 162 -13.45 3.26 -10.19
C GLN A 162 -13.29 2.50 -8.86
N GLN A 163 -12.07 2.46 -8.30
CA GLN A 163 -11.82 1.86 -7.00
C GLN A 163 -12.59 2.57 -5.89
N ARG A 164 -12.69 3.92 -5.90
CA ARG A 164 -13.47 4.67 -4.91
C ARG A 164 -14.96 4.34 -4.96
N LYS A 165 -15.52 4.06 -6.13
CA LYS A 165 -16.92 3.59 -6.27
C LYS A 165 -17.08 2.21 -5.64
N LEU A 166 -16.19 1.28 -5.99
CA LEU A 166 -16.17 -0.07 -5.40
C LEU A 166 -15.98 -0.03 -3.88
N ASP A 167 -15.13 0.87 -3.38
CA ASP A 167 -14.92 1.06 -1.94
C ASP A 167 -16.19 1.46 -1.22
N GLN A 168 -16.98 2.37 -1.80
CA GLN A 168 -18.24 2.80 -1.21
C GLN A 168 -19.31 1.70 -1.27
N GLU A 169 -19.39 0.98 -2.38
CA GLU A 169 -20.30 -0.16 -2.54
C GLU A 169 -19.99 -1.27 -1.54
N ASN A 170 -18.71 -1.62 -1.41
CA ASN A 170 -18.21 -2.63 -0.48
C ASN A 170 -18.45 -2.24 0.98
N LEU A 171 -18.17 -0.97 1.32
CA LEU A 171 -18.42 -0.43 2.65
C LEU A 171 -19.91 -0.51 3.01
N ASN A 172 -20.79 -0.06 2.13
CA ASN A 172 -22.23 -0.09 2.37
C ASN A 172 -22.73 -1.52 2.52
N ALA A 173 -22.27 -2.45 1.68
CA ALA A 173 -22.70 -3.84 1.72
C ALA A 173 -22.30 -4.54 3.03
N ASP A 174 -21.06 -4.37 3.49
CA ASP A 174 -20.61 -4.95 4.77
C ASP A 174 -21.28 -4.25 5.97
N PHE A 175 -21.53 -2.94 5.88
CA PHE A 175 -22.22 -2.19 6.94
C PHE A 175 -23.66 -2.69 7.16
N GLU A 176 -24.42 -2.94 6.09
CA GLU A 176 -25.76 -3.51 6.21
C GLU A 176 -25.74 -4.94 6.76
N GLU A 177 -24.79 -5.79 6.35
CA GLU A 177 -24.63 -7.14 6.89
C GLU A 177 -24.37 -7.12 8.40
N MET A 178 -23.50 -6.23 8.87
CA MET A 178 -23.15 -6.13 10.29
C MET A 178 -24.29 -5.59 11.16
N LYS A 179 -25.23 -4.79 10.61
CA LYS A 179 -26.45 -4.42 11.34
C LYS A 179 -27.25 -5.66 11.71
N HIS A 180 -27.46 -6.59 10.76
CA HIS A 180 -28.20 -7.83 11.00
C HIS A 180 -27.51 -8.73 12.05
N VAL A 181 -26.18 -8.83 12.00
CA VAL A 181 -25.41 -9.59 13.00
C VAL A 181 -25.60 -9.01 14.40
N LYS A 182 -25.56 -7.67 14.54
CA LYS A 182 -25.77 -7.00 15.83
C LYS A 182 -27.16 -7.31 16.43
N PHE A 183 -28.22 -7.18 15.63
CA PHE A 183 -29.58 -7.49 16.08
C PHE A 183 -29.75 -8.94 16.53
N THR A 184 -29.10 -9.88 15.85
CA THR A 184 -29.19 -11.31 16.19
C THR A 184 -28.50 -11.61 17.52
N VAL A 185 -27.31 -11.05 17.76
CA VAL A 185 -26.57 -11.24 19.02
C VAL A 185 -27.28 -10.58 20.21
N GLU A 186 -27.91 -9.42 20.02
CA GLU A 186 -28.70 -8.75 21.07
C GLU A 186 -29.97 -9.56 21.41
N ALA A 187 -30.69 -10.07 20.42
CA ALA A 187 -31.88 -10.90 20.64
C ALA A 187 -31.59 -12.25 21.32
N GLU A 188 -30.42 -12.85 21.07
CA GLU A 188 -29.97 -14.07 21.77
C GLU A 188 -29.61 -13.80 23.23
N ALA A 189 -29.04 -12.62 23.53
CA ALA A 189 -28.68 -12.22 24.89
C ALA A 189 -29.89 -11.88 25.79
N GLU A 190 -30.99 -11.43 25.19
CA GLU A 190 -32.25 -11.10 25.92
C GLU A 190 -33.15 -12.33 26.18
N ASN A 191 -32.88 -13.46 25.52
CA ASN A 191 -33.63 -14.72 25.66
C ASN A 191 -32.95 -15.76 26.58
N LEU A 192 -31.87 -15.37 27.27
CA LEU A 192 -31.13 -16.15 28.27
C LEU A 192 -31.34 -15.56 29.67
#